data_AF-A0A4R8TDF4-F1
#
_entry.id   AF-A0A4R8TDF4-F1
#
_cell.length_a   1.000
_cell.length_b   1.000
_cell.length_c   1.000
_cell.angle_alpha   90.00
_cell.angle_beta   90.00
_cell.angle_gamma   90.00
#
_symmetry.space_group_name_H-M   'P 1'
#
loop_
_entity.id
_entity.type
_entity.pdbx_description
1 polymer ?
#
loop_
_entity_poly.entity_id
_entity_poly.type
_entity_poly.pdbx_seq_one_letter_code
_entity_poly.pdbx_strand_id
1 'polypeptide(L)' 'MAQLPSYQDAVSKLDWLELVGPHIECRDFANLCSVNKRFYAVFAPRLWNDPLVTVRQLGLKPSDA' A
#
# COMPACT_ATOMS: atom_id res chain seq x y z
N MET A 1 -29.70 0.19 -20.27
CA MET A 1 -28.74 1.13 -20.86
C MET A 1 -27.70 1.45 -19.80
N ALA A 2 -26.41 1.24 -20.05
CA ALA A 2 -25.37 1.52 -19.07
C ALA A 2 -25.21 3.04 -18.94
N GLN A 3 -25.56 3.59 -17.78
CA GLN A 3 -25.36 5.00 -17.46
C GLN A 3 -23.85 5.27 -17.43
N LEU A 4 -23.37 6.17 -18.28
CA LEU A 4 -21.98 6.60 -18.21
C LEU A 4 -21.75 7.33 -16.88
N PRO A 5 -20.61 7.08 -16.19
CA PRO A 5 -20.31 7.73 -14.93
C PRO A 5 -20.24 9.25 -15.13
N SER A 6 -20.71 10.01 -14.13
CA SER A 6 -20.48 11.45 -14.10
C SER A 6 -18.98 11.73 -14.14
N TYR A 7 -18.56 12.83 -14.75
CA TYR A 7 -17.16 13.27 -14.71
C TYR A 7 -16.63 13.28 -13.26
N GLN A 8 -17.47 13.69 -12.31
CA GLN A 8 -17.14 13.72 -10.90
C GLN A 8 -16.90 12.31 -10.33
N ASP A 9 -17.64 11.29 -10.79
CA ASP A 9 -17.45 9.89 -10.42
C ASP A 9 -16.18 9.28 -11.06
N ALA A 10 -15.75 9.81 -12.20
CA ALA A 10 -14.52 9.37 -12.86
C ALA A 10 -13.27 9.88 -12.13
N VAL A 11 -13.33 11.10 -11.58
CA VAL A 11 -12.19 11.73 -10.90
C VAL A 11 -12.12 11.37 -9.41
N SER A 12 -13.26 11.09 -8.76
CA SER A 12 -13.30 10.78 -7.31
C SER A 12 -12.86 9.36 -6.96
N LYS A 13 -12.80 8.43 -7.92
CA LYS A 13 -12.40 7.04 -7.67
C LYS A 13 -10.91 6.83 -7.45
N LEU A 14 -10.07 7.76 -7.88
CA LEU A 14 -8.64 7.57 -7.84
C LEU A 14 -8.11 7.96 -6.46
N ASP A 15 -7.95 6.95 -5.59
CA ASP A 15 -7.25 7.19 -4.33
C ASP A 15 -5.80 7.55 -4.65
N TRP A 16 -5.42 8.80 -4.35
CA TRP A 16 -4.06 9.28 -4.57
C TRP A 16 -3.02 8.41 -3.84
N LEU A 17 -3.39 7.71 -2.76
CA LEU A 17 -2.50 6.77 -2.09
C LEU A 17 -2.13 5.59 -2.99
N GLU A 18 -3.05 5.12 -3.84
CA GLU A 18 -2.78 4.04 -4.79
C GLU A 18 -1.83 4.48 -5.89
N LEU A 19 -1.91 5.76 -6.28
CA LEU A 19 -0.98 6.39 -7.23
C LEU A 19 0.43 6.55 -6.66
N VAL A 20 0.55 7.00 -5.41
CA VAL A 20 1.85 7.25 -4.78
C VAL A 20 2.49 5.96 -4.26
N GLY A 21 1.68 4.94 -3.93
CA GLY A 21 2.14 3.68 -3.35
C GLY A 21 3.35 3.02 -4.02
N PRO A 22 3.45 2.93 -5.37
CA PRO A 22 4.60 2.36 -6.06
C PRO A 22 5.90 3.19 -5.96
N HIS A 23 5.80 4.48 -5.62
CA HIS A 23 6.93 5.39 -5.51
C HIS A 23 7.54 5.43 -4.11
N ILE A 24 6.89 4.81 -3.13
CA ILE A 24 7.35 4.76 -1.75
C ILE A 24 8.23 3.51 -1.58
N GLU A 25 9.33 3.67 -0.85
CA GLU A 25 10.20 2.55 -0.55
C GLU A 25 9.56 1.60 0.47
N CYS A 26 9.75 0.30 0.26
CA CYS A 26 9.19 -0.74 1.13
C CYS A 26 9.60 -0.60 2.61
N ARG A 27 10.78 -0.02 2.90
CA ARG A 27 11.22 0.27 4.27
C ARG A 27 10.25 1.17 5.04
N ASP A 28 9.53 2.03 4.33
CA ASP A 28 8.61 2.99 4.92
C ASP A 28 7.19 2.43 5.06
N PHE A 29 6.86 1.31 4.40
CA PHE A 29 5.53 0.71 4.46
C PHE A 29 5.11 0.35 5.89
N ALA A 30 6.04 -0.13 6.73
CA ALA A 30 5.76 -0.43 8.12
C ALA A 30 5.36 0.82 8.92
N ASN A 31 6.10 1.93 8.74
CA ASN A 31 5.79 3.21 9.38
C ASN A 31 4.45 3.78 8.87
N LEU A 32 4.18 3.64 7.57
CA LEU A 32 2.96 4.13 6.93
C LEU A 32 1.72 3.37 7.41
N CYS A 33 1.83 2.06 7.65
CA CYS A 33 0.76 1.26 8.24
C CYS A 33 0.32 1.78 9.62
N SER A 34 1.19 2.46 10.37
CA SER A 34 0.89 2.99 11.70
C SER A 34 0.24 4.39 11.71
N VAL A 35 0.16 5.06 10.55
CA VAL A 35 -0.33 6.46 10.48
C VAL A 35 -1.84 6.54 10.71
N ASN A 36 -2.62 5.75 9.97
CA ASN A 36 -4.08 5.66 10.12
C ASN A 36 -4.64 4.40 9.44
N LYS A 37 -5.93 4.12 9.65
CA LYS A 37 -6.62 2.95 9.07
C LYS A 37 -6.62 2.92 7.53
N ARG A 38 -6.65 4.08 6.87
CA ARG A 38 -6.64 4.18 5.39
C ARG A 38 -5.27 3.79 4.83
N PHE A 39 -4.20 4.29 5.43
CA PHE A 39 -2.85 3.93 5.06
C PHE A 39 -2.59 2.45 5.33
N TYR A 40 -3.04 1.94 6.48
CA TYR A 40 -2.96 0.50 6.78
C TYR A 40 -3.62 -0.35 5.68
N ALA A 41 -4.81 0.03 5.22
CA ALA A 41 -5.52 -0.70 4.17
C ALA A 41 -4.77 -0.74 2.82
N VAL A 42 -4.00 0.30 2.49
CA VAL A 42 -3.26 0.40 1.22
C VAL A 42 -1.87 -0.24 1.30
N PHE A 43 -1.14 -0.02 2.41
CA PHE A 43 0.25 -0.45 2.55
C PHE A 43 0.41 -1.85 3.14
N ALA A 44 -0.52 -2.35 3.96
CA ALA A 44 -0.42 -3.70 4.50
C ALA A 44 -0.39 -4.78 3.41
N PRO A 45 -1.26 -4.76 2.37
CA PRO A 45 -1.17 -5.75 1.28
C PRO A 45 0.16 -5.67 0.52
N ARG A 46 0.71 -4.46 0.35
CA ARG A 46 1.99 -4.24 -0.35
C ARG A 46 3.18 -4.73 0.47
N LEU A 47 3.13 -4.55 1.79
CA LEU A 47 4.12 -5.05 2.74
C LEU A 47 4.18 -6.58 2.75
N TRP A 48 3.02 -7.23 2.69
CA TRP A 48 2.89 -8.70 2.74
C TRP A 48 2.95 -9.39 1.37
N ASN A 49 3.10 -8.65 0.27
CA ASN A 49 3.17 -9.25 -1.07
C ASN A 49 4.45 -10.07 -1.27
N ASP A 50 5.58 -9.59 -0.74
CA ASP A 50 6.84 -10.34 -0.69
C ASP A 50 7.45 -10.25 0.72
N PRO A 51 7.01 -11.13 1.65
CA PRO A 51 7.44 -11.08 3.03
C PRO A 51 8.94 -11.34 3.18
N LEU A 52 9.59 -12.07 2.26
CA LEU A 52 11.03 -12.34 2.32
C LEU A 52 11.85 -11.11 1.97
N VAL A 53 11.44 -10.38 0.92
CA VAL A 53 12.05 -9.09 0.56
C VAL A 53 11.82 -8.06 1.66
N THR A 54 10.59 -7.99 2.18
CA THR A 54 10.24 -7.10 3.28
C THR A 54 11.06 -7.38 4.54
N VAL A 55 11.19 -8.65 4.96
CA VAL A 55 11.99 -9.06 6.13
C VAL A 55 13.47 -8.69 5.95
N ARG A 56 14.04 -8.94 4.76
CA ARG A 56 15.42 -8.53 4.42
C ARG A 56 15.61 -7.01 4.46
N GLN A 57 14.67 -6.25 3.90
CA GLN A 57 14.73 -4.79 3.84
C GLN A 57 14.51 -4.13 5.21
N LEU A 58 13.72 -4.75 6.08
CA LEU A 58 13.52 -4.30 7.46
C LEU A 58 14.67 -4.72 8.39
N GLY A 59 15.68 -5.43 7.88
CA GLY A 59 16.80 -5.93 8.69
C GLY A 59 16.39 -6.99 9.71
N LEU A 60 15.17 -7.54 9.57
CA LEU A 60 14.69 -8.64 10.38
C LEU A 60 15.40 -9.90 9.88
N LYS A 61 16.16 -10.56 10.76
CA LYS A 61 16.69 -11.89 10.43
C LYS A 61 15.52 -12.88 10.46
N PRO A 62 15.32 -13.72 9.43
CA PRO A 62 14.44 -14.86 9.60
C PRO A 62 14.97 -15.64 10.80
N SER A 63 14.09 -15.90 11.78
CA SER A 63 14.44 -16.75 12.90
C SER A 63 14.63 -18.16 12.33
N ASP A 64 15.87 -18.64 12.31
CA ASP A 64 16.16 -20.05 12.04
C ASP A 64 15.59 -20.87 13.21
N ALA A 65 14.39 -21.44 13.04
CA ALA A 65 13.77 -22.36 13.97
C ALA A 65 13.25 -23.58 13.20
#